data_AF-A0A924GYZ9-F1
#
_entry.id   AF-A0A924GYZ9-F1
#
_cell.length_a   1.000
_cell.length_b   1.000
_cell.length_c   1.000
_cell.angle_alpha   90.00
_cell.angle_beta   90.00
_cell.angle_gamma   90.00
#
_symmetry.space_group_name_H-M   'P 1'
#
loop_
_entity.id
_entity.type
_entity.pdbx_description
1 polymer ?
#
loop_
_entity_poly.entity_id
_entity_poly.type
_entity_poly.pdbx_seq_one_letter_code
_entity_poly.pdbx_strand_id
1 'polypeptide(L)'
;DGWSVVKPTTGGPSLSPNGQSAVYLGTNYKLLYAYNAETNYVAGEFYWPVERGMKTFNRDFASGSSLLSMEQTPREITWSGGSKIDSDAVAKAFKLEGKKDLLKRTDASPASAVKGVGCMTIIVLFVIIVILLVIIKACVDDESSGGSGFASGMGRSSGGSFGGFSGGGGHK
;
A
#
# COMPACT_ATOMS: atom_id res chain seq x y z
N ASP A 1 6.64 -2.76 8.90
CA ASP A 1 8.11 -2.76 8.74
C ASP A 1 8.53 -4.14 8.29
N GLY A 2 9.24 -4.24 7.17
CA GLY A 2 9.51 -5.47 6.43
C GLY A 2 10.28 -6.53 7.21
N TRP A 3 11.53 -6.77 6.86
CA TRP A 3 12.37 -7.75 7.55
C TRP A 3 13.48 -7.04 8.34
N SER A 4 13.79 -7.56 9.51
CA SER A 4 14.91 -7.07 10.32
C SER A 4 15.57 -8.23 11.07
N VAL A 5 16.82 -8.01 11.44
CA VAL A 5 17.54 -8.87 12.39
C VAL A 5 17.89 -8.02 13.60
N VAL A 6 17.60 -8.53 14.79
CA VAL A 6 17.79 -7.82 16.07
C VAL A 6 18.56 -8.69 17.04
N LYS A 7 19.29 -8.03 17.95
CA LYS A 7 20.03 -8.66 19.05
C LYS A 7 19.98 -7.76 20.29
N PRO A 8 20.10 -8.32 21.50
CA PRO A 8 20.25 -7.52 22.71
C PRO A 8 21.41 -6.52 22.59
N THR A 9 21.25 -5.32 23.14
CA THR A 9 22.34 -4.34 23.19
C THR A 9 23.35 -4.70 24.27
N THR A 10 24.63 -4.44 24.00
CA THR A 10 25.66 -4.41 25.04
C THR A 10 25.70 -3.01 25.64
N GLY A 11 25.41 -2.90 26.94
CA GLY A 11 25.22 -1.61 27.63
C GLY A 11 23.85 -0.98 27.34
N GLY A 12 23.50 0.03 28.14
CA GLY A 12 22.23 0.74 28.04
C GLY A 12 22.32 1.93 27.08
N PRO A 13 21.48 2.01 26.03
CA PRO A 13 21.25 3.24 25.27
C PRO A 13 20.83 4.41 26.17
N SER A 14 21.17 5.63 25.75
CA SER A 14 20.74 6.85 26.44
C SER A 14 19.45 7.38 25.80
N LEU A 15 18.36 7.41 26.57
CA LEU A 15 17.06 7.90 26.12
C LEU A 15 16.93 9.40 26.40
N SER A 16 16.41 10.16 25.45
CA SER A 16 16.14 11.59 25.65
C SER A 16 15.06 11.81 26.72
N PRO A 17 15.09 12.92 27.49
CA PRO A 17 14.10 13.16 28.54
C PRO A 17 12.64 13.15 28.05
N ASN A 18 12.41 13.61 26.82
CA ASN A 18 11.08 13.59 26.18
C ASN A 18 10.74 12.24 25.50
N GLY A 19 11.64 11.26 25.52
CA GLY A 19 11.48 9.94 24.93
C GLY A 19 11.42 9.89 23.41
N GLN A 20 11.69 11.01 22.71
CA GLN A 20 11.57 11.10 21.25
C GLN A 20 12.84 10.69 20.48
N SER A 21 13.95 10.52 21.18
CA SER A 21 15.17 9.97 20.58
C SER A 21 15.96 9.14 21.58
N ALA A 22 16.84 8.29 21.06
CA ALA A 22 17.77 7.53 21.84
C ALA A 22 19.15 7.55 21.17
N VAL A 23 20.22 7.51 21.95
CA VAL A 23 21.59 7.43 21.47
C VAL A 23 22.20 6.11 21.90
N TYR A 24 22.72 5.37 20.91
CA TYR A 24 23.42 4.12 21.15
C TYR A 24 24.68 4.05 20.28
N LEU A 25 25.83 3.78 20.90
CA LEU A 25 27.13 3.69 20.24
C LEU A 25 27.42 4.89 19.30
N GLY A 26 27.11 6.11 19.77
CA GLY A 26 27.33 7.35 18.99
C GLY A 26 26.30 7.62 17.88
N THR A 27 25.35 6.72 17.64
CA THR A 27 24.28 6.91 16.66
C THR A 27 23.02 7.46 17.33
N ASN A 28 22.42 8.52 16.77
CA ASN A 28 21.13 9.04 17.20
C ASN A 28 19.99 8.36 16.42
N TYR A 29 19.02 7.85 17.16
CA TYR A 29 17.83 7.19 16.64
C TYR A 29 16.59 8.04 16.98
N LYS A 30 15.71 8.23 15.99
CA LYS A 30 14.44 8.95 16.17
C LYS A 30 13.32 7.95 16.48
N LEU A 31 12.42 8.33 17.38
CA LEU A 31 11.25 7.55 17.71
C LEU A 31 10.37 7.35 16.46
N LEU A 32 9.99 6.11 16.20
CA LEU A 32 9.00 5.73 15.20
C LEU A 32 7.65 5.50 15.86
N TYR A 33 7.63 4.65 16.89
CA TYR A 33 6.40 4.21 17.54
C TYR A 33 6.59 4.14 19.05
N ALA A 34 5.51 4.42 19.78
CA ALA A 34 5.39 4.17 21.21
C ALA A 34 4.02 3.55 21.48
N TYR A 35 3.99 2.38 22.12
CA TYR A 35 2.76 1.62 22.31
C TYR A 35 2.83 0.73 23.55
N ASN A 36 1.67 0.33 24.05
CA ASN A 36 1.57 -0.74 25.04
C ASN A 36 1.34 -2.06 24.32
N ALA A 37 1.98 -3.13 24.77
CA ALA A 37 1.71 -4.49 24.35
C ALA A 37 1.20 -5.33 25.52
N GLU A 38 0.38 -6.32 25.22
CA GLU A 38 -0.14 -7.28 26.20
C GLU A 38 -0.03 -8.70 25.65
N THR A 39 0.50 -9.61 26.47
CA THR A 39 0.58 -11.04 26.13
C THR A 39 -0.79 -11.68 26.31
N ASN A 40 -1.48 -12.02 25.21
CA ASN A 40 -2.82 -12.61 25.26
C ASN A 40 -2.82 -14.15 25.36
N TYR A 41 -1.78 -14.81 24.84
CA TYR A 41 -1.63 -16.25 24.82
C TYR A 41 -0.14 -16.61 24.76
N VAL A 42 0.22 -17.76 25.33
CA VAL A 42 1.59 -18.29 25.31
C VAL A 42 1.52 -19.70 24.70
N ALA A 43 2.30 -19.93 23.66
CA ALA A 43 2.34 -21.19 22.93
C ALA A 43 3.79 -21.69 22.85
N GLY A 44 4.02 -22.94 23.29
CA GLY A 44 5.35 -23.55 23.25
C GLY A 44 6.16 -23.32 24.51
N GLU A 45 7.48 -23.53 24.39
CA GLU A 45 8.43 -23.50 25.51
C GLU A 45 9.32 -22.27 25.42
N PHE A 46 9.52 -21.58 26.55
CA PHE A 46 10.36 -20.40 26.67
C PHE A 46 11.44 -20.64 27.73
N TYR A 47 12.65 -20.19 27.44
CA TYR A 47 13.77 -20.27 28.40
C TYR A 47 13.63 -19.28 29.57
N TRP A 48 12.64 -18.39 29.53
CA TRP A 48 12.31 -17.42 30.58
C TRP A 48 10.79 -17.38 30.80
N PRO A 49 10.31 -16.95 31.98
CA PRO A 49 8.88 -16.89 32.26
C PRO A 49 8.18 -15.86 31.36
N VAL A 50 7.11 -16.31 30.69
CA VAL A 50 6.18 -15.47 29.92
C VAL A 50 4.78 -15.73 30.44
N GLU A 51 4.07 -14.67 30.82
CA GLU A 51 2.76 -14.77 31.47
C GLU A 51 1.68 -14.09 30.64
N ARG A 52 0.50 -14.72 30.54
CA ARG A 52 -0.69 -14.08 29.98
C ARG A 52 -1.08 -12.88 30.83
N GLY A 53 -1.41 -11.77 30.17
CA GLY A 53 -1.75 -10.49 30.80
C GLY A 53 -0.52 -9.65 31.15
N MET A 54 0.70 -10.16 30.89
CA MET A 54 1.91 -9.36 31.03
C MET A 54 1.87 -8.18 30.06
N LYS A 55 2.11 -6.98 30.60
CA LYS A 55 2.08 -5.71 29.88
C LYS A 55 3.45 -5.09 29.81
N THR A 56 3.77 -4.58 28.64
CA THR A 56 5.00 -3.84 28.37
C THR A 56 4.67 -2.53 27.70
N PHE A 57 5.52 -1.54 27.93
CA PHE A 57 5.52 -0.31 27.15
C PHE A 57 6.74 -0.33 26.23
N ASN A 58 6.50 -0.26 24.93
CA ASN A 58 7.51 -0.43 23.91
C ASN A 58 7.73 0.88 23.17
N ARG A 59 8.99 1.16 22.84
CA ARG A 59 9.38 2.25 21.94
C ARG A 59 10.34 1.74 20.89
N ASP A 60 10.00 1.98 19.65
CA ASP A 60 10.82 1.63 18.49
C ASP A 60 11.42 2.89 17.88
N PHE A 61 12.71 2.86 17.61
CA PHE A 61 13.49 3.96 17.06
C PHE A 61 14.24 3.51 15.81
N ALA A 62 14.53 4.45 14.91
CA ALA A 62 15.33 4.17 13.73
C ALA A 62 16.33 5.29 13.39
N SER A 63 17.41 4.89 12.74
CA SER A 63 18.40 5.75 12.10
C SER A 63 18.79 5.13 10.76
N GLY A 64 18.14 5.57 9.69
CA GLY A 64 18.26 4.92 8.38
C GLY A 64 17.80 3.45 8.43
N SER A 65 18.71 2.53 8.09
CA SER A 65 18.47 1.08 8.18
C SER A 65 18.72 0.50 9.58
N SER A 66 19.32 1.25 10.49
CA SER A 66 19.58 0.80 11.86
C SER A 66 18.34 0.99 12.73
N LEU A 67 18.03 -0.01 13.54
CA LEU A 67 16.88 -0.06 14.42
C LEU A 67 17.33 -0.16 15.87
N LEU A 68 16.56 0.42 16.77
CA LEU A 68 16.74 0.31 18.20
C LEU A 68 15.36 0.21 18.86
N SER A 69 15.15 -0.80 19.68
CA SER A 69 13.89 -1.02 20.38
C SER A 69 14.11 -1.08 21.87
N MET A 70 13.21 -0.44 22.61
CA MET A 70 13.12 -0.46 24.06
C MET A 70 11.83 -1.17 24.45
N GLU A 71 11.94 -2.15 25.33
CA GLU A 71 10.80 -2.76 26.01
C GLU A 71 10.91 -2.46 27.50
N GLN A 72 9.84 -1.94 28.09
CA GLN A 72 9.80 -1.57 29.50
C GLN A 72 8.66 -2.29 30.23
N THR A 73 9.02 -2.94 31.33
CA THR A 73 8.10 -3.43 32.35
C THR A 73 8.17 -2.53 33.59
N PRO A 74 7.36 -2.75 34.63
CA PRO A 74 7.52 -2.05 35.90
C PRO A 74 8.86 -2.30 36.61
N ARG A 75 9.60 -3.35 36.24
CA ARG A 75 10.80 -3.81 36.96
C ARG A 75 12.08 -3.76 36.12
N GLU A 76 11.95 -3.69 34.80
CA GLU A 76 13.07 -3.87 33.88
C GLU A 76 12.87 -3.06 32.59
N ILE A 77 13.99 -2.59 32.04
CA ILE A 77 14.06 -2.03 30.69
C ILE A 77 15.06 -2.86 29.89
N THR A 78 14.59 -3.43 28.78
CA THR A 78 15.38 -4.22 27.86
C THR A 78 15.54 -3.46 26.55
N TRP A 79 16.76 -3.51 25.99
CA TRP A 79 17.08 -2.87 24.73
C TRP A 79 17.59 -3.89 23.72
N SER A 80 17.12 -3.78 22.49
CA SER A 80 17.62 -4.55 21.35
C SER A 80 17.97 -3.63 20.20
N GLY A 81 19.14 -3.84 19.61
CA GLY A 81 19.61 -3.14 18.42
C GLY A 81 19.61 -4.07 17.21
N GLY A 82 19.35 -3.52 16.03
CA GLY A 82 19.28 -4.33 14.82
C GLY A 82 19.37 -3.51 13.55
N SER A 83 19.13 -4.18 12.43
CA SER A 83 19.07 -3.55 11.12
C SER A 83 17.98 -4.16 10.25
N LYS A 84 17.43 -3.33 9.35
CA LYS A 84 16.56 -3.80 8.27
C LYS A 84 17.36 -4.70 7.32
N ILE A 85 16.75 -5.77 6.86
CA ILE A 85 17.31 -6.69 5.88
C ILE A 85 16.41 -6.78 4.66
N ASP A 86 17.01 -7.02 3.50
CA ASP A 86 16.26 -7.16 2.25
C ASP A 86 15.50 -8.50 2.21
N SER A 87 14.29 -8.49 1.66
CA SER A 87 13.50 -9.71 1.45
C SER A 87 14.22 -10.78 0.62
N ASP A 88 15.10 -10.39 -0.31
CA ASP A 88 15.92 -11.30 -1.08
C ASP A 88 16.96 -12.03 -0.23
N ALA A 89 17.53 -11.33 0.77
CA ALA A 89 18.45 -11.95 1.71
C ALA A 89 17.72 -13.00 2.57
N VAL A 90 16.48 -12.71 2.98
CA VAL A 90 15.61 -13.67 3.68
C VAL A 90 15.26 -14.85 2.78
N ALA A 91 14.83 -14.59 1.54
CA ALA A 91 14.50 -15.65 0.59
C ALA A 91 15.67 -16.61 0.38
N LYS A 92 16.88 -16.08 0.22
CA LYS A 92 18.10 -16.87 0.07
C LYS A 92 18.44 -17.67 1.33
N ALA A 93 18.34 -17.06 2.52
CA ALA A 93 18.65 -17.72 3.78
C ALA A 93 17.76 -18.96 4.04
N PHE A 94 16.50 -18.91 3.60
CA PHE A 94 15.52 -19.98 3.80
C PHE A 94 15.27 -20.85 2.56
N LYS A 95 16.04 -20.67 1.46
CA LYS A 95 15.86 -21.39 0.18
C LYS A 95 14.45 -21.24 -0.42
N LEU A 96 13.95 -20.00 -0.39
CA LEU A 96 12.60 -19.59 -0.83
C LEU A 96 12.64 -18.64 -2.04
N GLU A 97 13.67 -18.72 -2.89
CA GLU A 97 13.89 -17.79 -4.00
C GLU A 97 12.74 -17.81 -5.02
N GLY A 98 12.08 -18.96 -5.22
CA GLY A 98 10.89 -19.08 -6.06
C GLY A 98 9.61 -18.43 -5.47
N LYS A 99 9.68 -17.89 -4.25
CA LYS A 99 8.57 -17.26 -3.53
C LYS A 99 8.90 -15.83 -3.06
N LYS A 100 9.90 -15.19 -3.67
CA LYS A 100 10.35 -13.82 -3.32
C LYS A 100 9.22 -12.80 -3.25
N ASP A 101 8.28 -12.86 -4.18
CA ASP A 101 7.16 -11.90 -4.23
C ASP A 101 6.26 -11.97 -2.99
N LEU A 102 6.17 -13.13 -2.33
CA LEU A 102 5.44 -13.27 -1.06
C LEU A 102 6.19 -12.67 0.13
N LEU A 103 7.50 -12.48 0.01
CA LEU A 103 8.37 -11.95 1.06
C LEU A 103 8.58 -10.45 0.93
N LYS A 104 8.23 -9.85 -0.21
CA LYS A 104 8.24 -8.41 -0.42
C LYS A 104 7.19 -7.78 0.48
N ARG A 105 7.63 -7.25 1.62
CA ARG A 105 6.81 -6.38 2.46
C ARG A 105 7.20 -4.95 2.16
N THR A 106 6.31 -4.24 1.49
CA THR A 106 6.42 -2.78 1.40
C THR A 106 6.19 -2.23 2.80
N ASP A 107 7.17 -1.50 3.35
CA ASP A 107 6.98 -0.76 4.59
C ASP A 107 5.71 0.09 4.45
N ALA A 108 4.82 0.04 5.44
CA ALA A 108 3.69 0.95 5.51
C ALA A 108 4.25 2.35 5.77
N SER A 109 4.63 3.07 4.71
CA SER A 109 4.93 4.48 4.82
C SER A 109 3.65 5.18 5.30
N PRO A 110 3.73 6.13 6.24
CA PRO A 110 2.60 7.01 6.51
C PRO A 110 2.11 7.54 5.16
N ALA A 111 0.81 7.43 4.90
CA ALA A 111 0.19 8.09 3.75
C ALA A 111 0.42 9.62 3.76
N SER A 112 0.94 10.15 4.87
CA SER A 112 1.38 11.53 5.06
C SER A 112 2.68 11.88 4.31
N ALA A 113 3.43 10.89 3.80
CA ALA A 113 4.64 11.12 3.00
C ALA A 113 4.36 11.29 1.50
N VAL A 114 3.12 11.62 1.12
CA VAL A 114 2.90 12.27 -0.17
C VAL A 114 3.53 13.65 -0.06
N LYS A 115 4.80 13.78 -0.49
CA LYS A 115 5.37 15.08 -0.86
C LYS A 115 4.30 15.79 -1.66
N GLY A 116 3.81 16.91 -1.09
CA GLY A 116 2.50 17.48 -1.35
C GLY A 116 1.95 17.17 -2.72
N VAL A 117 0.76 16.56 -2.76
CA VAL A 117 -0.09 16.57 -3.96
C VAL A 117 -0.15 18.04 -4.39
N GLY A 118 0.63 18.39 -5.42
CA GLY A 118 0.72 19.77 -5.87
C GLY A 118 -0.66 20.24 -6.28
N CYS A 119 -0.95 21.53 -6.10
CA CYS A 119 -2.18 22.14 -6.59
C CYS A 119 -2.46 21.73 -8.05
N MET A 120 -1.41 21.56 -8.85
CA MET A 120 -1.46 21.06 -10.23
C MET A 120 -2.08 19.66 -10.37
N THR A 121 -1.71 18.69 -9.52
CA THR A 121 -2.30 17.34 -9.56
C THR A 121 -3.78 17.33 -9.15
N ILE A 122 -4.18 18.22 -8.22
CA ILE A 122 -5.60 18.39 -7.83
C ILE A 122 -6.38 19.02 -8.97
N ILE A 123 -5.84 20.07 -9.61
CA ILE A 123 -6.47 20.74 -10.76
C ILE A 123 -6.62 19.77 -11.94
N VAL A 124 -5.60 18.99 -12.26
CA VAL A 124 -5.66 18.00 -13.35
C VAL A 124 -6.71 16.93 -13.07
N LEU A 125 -6.77 16.39 -11.85
CA LEU A 125 -7.81 15.44 -11.46
C LEU A 125 -9.20 16.07 -11.56
N PHE A 126 -9.37 17.32 -11.11
CA PHE A 126 -10.64 18.03 -11.22
C PHE A 126 -11.07 18.22 -12.69
N VAL A 127 -10.16 18.64 -13.56
CA VAL A 127 -10.43 18.81 -15.00
C VAL A 127 -10.80 17.47 -15.65
N ILE A 128 -10.09 16.40 -15.34
CA ILE A 128 -10.41 15.04 -15.85
C ILE A 128 -11.81 14.62 -15.39
N ILE A 129 -12.16 14.85 -14.13
CA ILE A 129 -13.49 14.53 -13.59
C ILE A 129 -14.57 15.39 -14.28
N VAL A 130 -14.35 16.68 -14.49
CA VAL A 130 -15.30 17.55 -15.18
C VAL A 130 -15.50 17.11 -16.64
N ILE A 131 -14.43 16.78 -17.35
CA ILE A 131 -14.50 16.26 -18.73
C ILE A 131 -15.29 14.95 -18.77
N LEU A 132 -15.01 14.04 -17.83
CA LEU A 132 -15.74 12.77 -17.71
C LEU A 132 -17.25 13.02 -17.47
N LEU A 133 -17.61 13.96 -16.60
CA LEU A 133 -19.00 14.33 -16.32
C LEU A 133 -19.69 14.96 -17.55
N VAL A 134 -18.98 15.77 -18.33
CA VAL A 134 -19.49 16.35 -19.60
C VAL A 134 -19.74 15.26 -20.64
N ILE A 135 -18.84 14.28 -20.77
CA ILE A 135 -19.02 13.15 -21.68
C ILE A 135 -20.22 12.30 -21.25
N ILE A 136 -20.37 12.01 -19.95
CA ILE A 136 -21.52 11.26 -19.44
C ILE A 136 -22.83 12.04 -19.70
N LYS A 137 -22.82 13.37 -19.54
CA LYS A 137 -23.97 14.22 -19.88
C LYS A 137 -24.31 14.15 -21.37
N ALA A 138 -23.32 14.31 -22.25
CA ALA A 138 -23.53 14.19 -23.68
C ALA A 138 -24.06 12.79 -24.08
N CYS A 139 -23.55 11.72 -23.47
CA CYS A 139 -24.06 10.36 -23.70
C CYS A 139 -25.47 10.11 -23.14
N VAL A 140 -25.92 10.85 -22.12
CA VAL A 140 -27.26 10.74 -21.53
C VAL A 140 -28.27 11.64 -22.25
N ASP A 141 -27.83 12.79 -22.77
CA ASP A 141 -28.69 13.74 -23.48
C ASP A 141 -29.04 13.24 -24.91
N ASP A 142 -28.26 12.31 -25.49
CA ASP A 142 -28.59 11.62 -26.75
C ASP A 142 -29.67 10.53 -26.61
N GLU A 143 -30.02 10.11 -25.39
CA GLU A 143 -31.02 9.06 -25.14
C GLU A 143 -32.37 9.61 -24.59
N SER A 144 -32.59 10.92 -24.67
CA SER A 144 -33.85 11.55 -24.21
C SER A 144 -34.55 12.48 -25.21
N SER A 145 -34.14 12.50 -26.48
CA SER A 145 -34.88 13.19 -27.56
C SER A 145 -35.73 12.25 -28.42
N GLY A 146 -36.51 11.39 -27.76
CA GLY A 146 -37.67 10.72 -28.36
C GLY A 146 -38.97 11.38 -27.89
N GLY A 147 -39.63 12.18 -28.75
CA GLY A 147 -40.93 12.77 -28.40
C GLY A 147 -41.55 13.78 -29.37
N SER A 148 -41.87 13.34 -30.59
CA SER A 148 -43.05 13.68 -31.44
C SER A 148 -43.68 15.10 -31.40
N GLY A 149 -43.74 15.73 -32.59
CA GLY A 149 -44.55 16.92 -32.88
C GLY A 149 -44.82 17.20 -34.37
N PHE A 150 -45.54 16.30 -35.03
CA PHE A 150 -46.48 16.45 -36.18
C PHE A 150 -46.21 17.39 -37.40
N ALA A 151 -46.46 16.80 -38.59
CA ALA A 151 -46.69 17.38 -39.94
C ALA A 151 -45.45 17.95 -40.66
N SER A 152 -45.04 17.53 -41.86
CA SER A 152 -45.70 16.82 -42.96
C SER A 152 -44.63 16.36 -43.96
N GLY A 153 -44.86 15.26 -44.68
CA GLY A 153 -44.01 14.90 -45.82
C GLY A 153 -43.66 13.42 -45.92
N MET A 154 -44.68 12.62 -46.26
CA MET A 154 -44.59 11.23 -46.67
C MET A 154 -43.45 10.97 -47.67
N GLY A 155 -42.67 9.92 -47.46
CA GLY A 155 -41.64 9.48 -48.41
C GLY A 155 -40.97 8.17 -48.00
N ARG A 156 -41.76 7.12 -47.75
CA ARG A 156 -41.26 5.74 -47.72
C ARG A 156 -40.68 5.37 -49.09
N SER A 157 -39.62 4.56 -49.12
CA SER A 157 -39.46 3.37 -49.99
C SER A 157 -38.00 2.92 -49.91
N SER A 158 -37.64 1.82 -49.26
CA SER A 158 -37.70 0.43 -49.75
C SER A 158 -37.23 0.24 -51.20
N GLY A 159 -36.36 -0.75 -51.40
CA GLY A 159 -36.21 -1.42 -52.70
C GLY A 159 -35.10 -0.88 -53.58
N GLY A 160 -34.01 -1.65 -53.67
CA GLY A 160 -32.95 -1.44 -54.65
C GLY A 160 -33.38 -1.72 -56.09
N SER A 161 -32.47 -1.47 -57.02
CA SER A 161 -32.62 -1.88 -58.42
C SER A 161 -31.26 -2.12 -59.08
N PHE A 162 -31.08 -3.37 -59.52
CA PHE A 162 -30.47 -3.89 -60.75
C PHE A 162 -29.17 -3.33 -61.36
N GLY A 163 -28.27 -4.26 -61.69
CA GLY A 163 -27.48 -4.20 -62.93
C GLY A 163 -26.15 -4.95 -62.92
N GLY A 164 -26.12 -6.21 -63.40
CA GLY A 164 -24.86 -6.94 -63.67
C GLY A 164 -25.04 -8.39 -64.16
N PHE A 165 -25.43 -8.57 -65.44
CA PHE A 165 -25.24 -9.79 -66.25
C PHE A 165 -23.77 -9.87 -66.73
N SER A 166 -23.08 -10.94 -67.16
CA SER A 166 -23.38 -12.32 -67.59
C SER A 166 -22.06 -13.12 -67.67
N GLY A 167 -22.13 -14.45 -67.62
CA GLY A 167 -21.18 -15.40 -68.26
C GLY A 167 -20.45 -16.32 -67.27
N GLY A 168 -20.47 -17.65 -67.35
CA GLY A 168 -21.07 -18.61 -68.28
C GLY A 168 -20.36 -19.96 -68.13
N GLY A 169 -21.13 -21.07 -68.14
CA GLY A 169 -20.68 -22.47 -68.33
C GLY A 169 -20.05 -23.14 -67.10
N GLY A 170 -20.41 -24.36 -66.66
CA GLY A 170 -21.23 -25.44 -67.20
C GLY A 170 -20.53 -26.77 -66.88
N HIS A 171 -21.25 -27.80 -66.42
CA HIS A 171 -21.11 -29.19 -66.88
C HIS A 171 -22.02 -30.17 -66.08
N LYS A 172 -22.71 -30.99 -66.89
CA LYS A 172 -23.34 -32.31 -66.67
C LYS A 172 -24.69 -32.35 -65.97
#